data_AF-A0A8H7N4Y9-F1
#
_entry.id   AF-A0A8H7N4Y9-F1
#
_cell.length_a   1.000
_cell.length_b   1.000
_cell.length_c   1.000
_cell.angle_alpha   90.00
_cell.angle_beta   90.00
_cell.angle_gamma   90.00
#
_symmetry.space_group_name_H-M   'P 1'
#
loop_
_entity.id
_entity.type
_entity.pdbx_description
1 polymer ?
#
loop_
_entity_poly.entity_id
_entity_poly.type
_entity_poly.pdbx_seq_one_letter_code
_entity_poly.pdbx_strand_id
1 'polypeptide(L)'
;MILLERTGTLFGTDQVTNLEAQYRGIEWVLTRKGTLNFSDPFDVTLAFESQHILHTASLNGSRGYLAEAHWMNLMETVAGEYLAMDELKCFPSETFILNRSLGRLAQFNAEVRTIRMNPNENKELSASVLCSLSDLERPIATLIHTTTEAALAAGDIIDEIDATSVLGHSFHFRSPFFAHVLAGGIMFQILLLRMIYDLGVVYGQLDAGVYSRYRDACARFWLYIPYISKLDAMSAVNLLGPVLLSLEGANKAEKAVLLSQVLAVKCYRPRYPGGEKQLEAMAISFAMHRTGRIPDAHGGG
;
A
#
# COMPACT_ATOMS: atom_id res chain seq x y z
N MET A 1 -8.02 -3.48 -9.51
CA MET A 1 -8.84 -3.56 -10.71
C MET A 1 -8.02 -4.43 -11.59
N ILE A 2 -8.33 -5.68 -11.45
CA ILE A 2 -7.37 -6.73 -11.69
C ILE A 2 -7.48 -7.08 -13.17
N LEU A 3 -8.68 -7.06 -13.76
CA LEU A 3 -8.94 -7.43 -15.16
C LEU A 3 -8.25 -6.54 -16.21
N LEU A 4 -8.40 -5.21 -16.16
CA LEU A 4 -7.82 -4.31 -17.17
C LEU A 4 -6.28 -4.18 -17.05
N GLU A 5 -5.75 -4.22 -15.82
CA GLU A 5 -4.30 -4.30 -15.58
C GLU A 5 -3.75 -5.69 -15.98
N ARG A 6 -4.50 -6.76 -15.67
CA ARG A 6 -4.22 -8.15 -16.09
C ARG A 6 -4.19 -8.28 -17.59
N THR A 7 -5.07 -7.61 -18.34
CA THR A 7 -5.05 -7.73 -19.80
C THR A 7 -3.74 -7.22 -20.39
N GLY A 8 -3.24 -6.08 -19.91
CA GLY A 8 -1.95 -5.54 -20.36
C GLY A 8 -0.75 -6.35 -19.88
N THR A 9 -0.87 -7.05 -18.74
CA THR A 9 0.24 -7.81 -18.14
C THR A 9 0.33 -9.25 -18.63
N LEU A 10 -0.82 -9.93 -18.75
CA LEU A 10 -0.91 -11.35 -19.12
C LEU A 10 -0.91 -11.55 -20.64
N PHE A 11 -1.42 -10.57 -21.39
CA PHE A 11 -1.53 -10.65 -22.86
C PHE A 11 -0.69 -9.59 -23.58
N GLY A 12 0.02 -8.72 -22.86
CA GLY A 12 1.01 -7.81 -23.44
C GLY A 12 2.30 -8.55 -23.77
N THR A 13 2.79 -8.42 -25.00
CA THR A 13 4.00 -9.11 -25.47
C THR A 13 5.30 -8.40 -25.11
N ASP A 14 5.24 -7.18 -24.58
CA ASP A 14 6.40 -6.35 -24.27
C ASP A 14 6.28 -5.72 -22.88
N GLN A 15 7.42 -5.29 -22.31
CA GLN A 15 7.48 -4.49 -21.09
C GLN A 15 6.36 -3.43 -21.13
N VAL A 16 5.60 -3.30 -20.05
CA VAL A 16 4.55 -2.29 -19.94
C VAL A 16 5.21 -0.91 -20.08
N THR A 17 5.23 -0.39 -21.30
CA THR A 17 6.03 0.78 -21.68
C THR A 17 5.47 2.07 -21.09
N ASN A 18 4.22 2.05 -20.61
CA ASN A 18 3.62 3.19 -19.92
C ASN A 18 2.50 2.80 -18.95
N LEU A 19 2.85 2.21 -17.81
CA LEU A 19 1.92 1.87 -16.72
C LEU A 19 1.16 3.11 -16.22
N GLU A 20 1.80 4.27 -16.24
CA GLU A 20 1.17 5.54 -15.87
C GLU A 20 0.04 5.91 -16.83
N ALA A 21 0.25 5.79 -18.15
CA ALA A 21 -0.79 6.03 -19.14
C ALA A 21 -1.96 5.06 -18.99
N GLN A 22 -1.69 3.80 -18.63
CA GLN A 22 -2.73 2.81 -18.34
C GLN A 22 -3.55 3.25 -17.12
N TYR A 23 -2.91 3.66 -16.02
CA TYR A 23 -3.60 4.16 -14.83
C TYR A 23 -4.42 5.42 -15.10
N ARG A 24 -3.88 6.37 -15.88
CA ARG A 24 -4.63 7.56 -16.34
C ARG A 24 -5.82 7.19 -17.22
N GLY A 25 -5.69 6.18 -18.09
CA GLY A 25 -6.79 5.69 -18.91
C GLY A 25 -7.91 5.05 -18.08
N ILE A 26 -7.54 4.23 -17.09
CA ILE A 26 -8.47 3.63 -16.14
C ILE A 26 -9.20 4.71 -15.34
N GLU A 27 -8.46 5.66 -14.79
CA GLU A 27 -9.02 6.81 -14.10
C GLU A 27 -10.00 7.58 -14.99
N TRP A 28 -9.61 7.89 -16.23
CA TRP A 28 -10.46 8.61 -17.17
C TRP A 28 -11.80 7.87 -17.41
N VAL A 29 -11.75 6.54 -17.55
CA VAL A 29 -12.97 5.73 -17.73
C VAL A 29 -13.83 5.78 -16.47
N LEU A 30 -13.24 5.55 -15.30
CA LEU A 30 -13.98 5.47 -14.03
C LEU A 30 -14.59 6.81 -13.62
N THR A 31 -13.87 7.91 -13.83
CA THR A 31 -14.36 9.27 -13.51
C THR A 31 -15.44 9.75 -14.48
N ARG A 32 -15.51 9.20 -15.71
CA ARG A 32 -16.52 9.56 -16.72
C ARG A 32 -17.67 8.57 -16.84
N LYS A 33 -17.60 7.41 -16.21
CA LYS A 33 -18.65 6.39 -16.21
C LYS A 33 -20.00 6.91 -15.67
N GLY A 34 -19.98 8.00 -14.91
CA GLY A 34 -21.15 8.57 -14.25
C GLY A 34 -21.32 8.02 -12.83
N THR A 35 -22.50 8.20 -12.23
CA THR A 35 -22.81 7.62 -10.93
C THR A 35 -22.81 6.10 -11.00
N LEU A 36 -22.15 5.45 -10.06
CA LEU A 36 -22.14 3.99 -9.95
C LEU A 36 -23.56 3.43 -9.84
N ASN A 37 -23.82 2.35 -10.57
CA ASN A 37 -25.04 1.58 -10.43
C ASN A 37 -24.89 0.57 -9.29
N PHE A 38 -25.46 0.90 -8.13
CA PHE A 38 -25.41 0.05 -6.93
C PHE A 38 -26.11 -1.31 -7.09
N SER A 39 -26.97 -1.46 -8.09
CA SER A 39 -27.64 -2.74 -8.40
C SER A 39 -26.83 -3.61 -9.36
N ASP A 40 -25.68 -3.15 -9.84
CA ASP A 40 -24.78 -3.89 -10.71
C ASP A 40 -23.55 -4.36 -9.93
N PRO A 41 -23.47 -5.65 -9.54
CA PRO A 41 -22.31 -6.19 -8.82
C PRO A 41 -20.99 -5.99 -9.54
N PHE A 42 -20.99 -5.97 -10.88
CA PHE A 42 -19.77 -5.74 -11.65
C PHE A 42 -19.28 -4.30 -11.50
N ASP A 43 -20.20 -3.33 -11.50
CA ASP A 43 -19.87 -1.92 -11.30
C ASP A 43 -19.27 -1.67 -9.91
N VAL A 44 -19.89 -2.27 -8.89
CA VAL A 44 -19.47 -2.21 -7.50
C VAL A 44 -18.10 -2.85 -7.28
N THR A 45 -17.87 -4.05 -7.80
CA THR A 45 -16.55 -4.71 -7.72
C THR A 45 -15.49 -3.91 -8.48
N LEU A 46 -15.80 -3.38 -9.66
CA LEU A 46 -14.85 -2.59 -10.44
C LEU A 46 -14.42 -1.33 -9.69
N ALA A 47 -15.36 -0.63 -9.04
CA ALA A 47 -15.09 0.52 -8.19
C ALA A 47 -14.15 0.16 -7.02
N PHE A 48 -14.47 -0.90 -6.27
CA PHE A 48 -13.68 -1.37 -5.13
C PHE A 48 -12.26 -1.75 -5.53
N GLU A 49 -12.13 -2.56 -6.58
CA GLU A 49 -10.80 -2.98 -7.00
C GLU A 49 -9.97 -1.81 -7.56
N SER A 50 -10.59 -0.78 -8.15
CA SER A 50 -9.88 0.34 -8.78
C SER A 50 -9.35 1.37 -7.80
N GLN A 51 -9.68 1.27 -6.51
CA GLN A 51 -9.26 2.24 -5.51
C GLN A 51 -7.76 2.50 -5.48
N HIS A 52 -6.93 1.45 -5.55
CA HIS A 52 -5.49 1.63 -5.55
C HIS A 52 -5.00 2.45 -6.76
N ILE A 53 -5.61 2.24 -7.93
CA ILE A 53 -5.24 2.94 -9.17
C ILE A 53 -5.73 4.38 -9.11
N LEU A 54 -6.98 4.62 -8.70
CA LEU A 54 -7.52 5.97 -8.49
C LEU A 54 -6.71 6.74 -7.45
N HIS A 55 -6.33 6.09 -6.35
CA HIS A 55 -5.42 6.69 -5.38
C HIS A 55 -4.06 7.02 -6.02
N THR A 56 -3.46 6.09 -6.74
CA THR A 56 -2.17 6.31 -7.43
C THR A 56 -2.25 7.47 -8.42
N ALA A 57 -3.35 7.61 -9.15
CA ALA A 57 -3.57 8.70 -10.07
C ALA A 57 -3.80 10.04 -9.34
N SER A 58 -4.51 10.04 -8.20
CA SER A 58 -4.70 11.24 -7.37
C SER A 58 -3.40 11.80 -6.81
N LEU A 59 -2.39 10.94 -6.54
CA LEU A 59 -1.05 11.39 -6.13
C LEU A 59 -0.32 12.20 -7.22
N ASN A 60 -0.75 12.06 -8.47
CA ASN A 60 -0.19 12.76 -9.64
C ASN A 60 -1.04 13.99 -10.04
N GLY A 61 -1.87 14.51 -9.11
CA GLY A 61 -2.60 15.78 -9.29
C GLY A 61 -4.04 15.65 -9.73
N SER A 62 -4.60 14.44 -9.78
CA SER A 62 -6.04 14.26 -10.02
C SER A 62 -6.86 14.50 -8.75
N ARG A 63 -8.14 14.86 -8.92
CA ARG A 63 -9.08 15.13 -7.81
C ARG A 63 -9.21 13.87 -6.94
N GLY A 64 -9.20 14.03 -5.62
CA GLY A 64 -9.36 12.92 -4.68
C GLY A 64 -10.79 12.39 -4.60
N TYR A 65 -11.29 11.75 -5.66
CA TYR A 65 -12.67 11.26 -5.75
C TYR A 65 -13.06 10.28 -4.63
N LEU A 66 -12.09 9.53 -4.09
CA LEU A 66 -12.30 8.59 -2.98
C LEU A 66 -12.74 9.26 -1.67
N ALA A 67 -12.54 10.58 -1.53
CA ALA A 67 -12.96 11.34 -0.36
C ALA A 67 -14.40 11.89 -0.47
N GLU A 68 -15.08 11.69 -1.62
CA GLU A 68 -16.46 12.15 -1.79
C GLU A 68 -17.43 11.23 -1.03
N ALA A 69 -18.44 11.81 -0.39
CA ALA A 69 -19.32 11.10 0.56
C ALA A 69 -20.03 9.87 -0.03
N HIS A 70 -20.43 9.91 -1.30
CA HIS A 70 -21.08 8.79 -1.96
C HIS A 70 -20.12 7.62 -2.22
N TRP A 71 -18.84 7.90 -2.50
CA TRP A 71 -17.80 6.88 -2.61
C TRP A 71 -17.48 6.27 -1.25
N MET A 72 -17.40 7.07 -0.18
CA MET A 72 -17.18 6.54 1.17
C MET A 72 -18.29 5.58 1.62
N ASN A 73 -19.56 5.95 1.43
CA ASN A 73 -20.70 5.10 1.80
C ASN A 73 -20.75 3.79 1.00
N LEU A 74 -20.44 3.84 -0.31
CA LEU A 74 -20.29 2.63 -1.12
C LEU A 74 -19.23 1.72 -0.52
N MET A 75 -18.05 2.28 -0.23
CA MET A 75 -16.92 1.50 0.25
C MET A 75 -17.20 0.80 1.57
N GLU A 76 -17.97 1.43 2.46
CA GLU A 76 -18.45 0.81 3.69
C GLU A 76 -19.46 -0.33 3.42
N THR A 77 -20.37 -0.16 2.46
CA THR A 77 -21.34 -1.20 2.09
C THR A 77 -20.64 -2.43 1.51
N VAL A 78 -19.77 -2.22 0.53
CA VAL A 78 -19.04 -3.29 -0.17
C VAL A 78 -18.10 -4.01 0.78
N ALA A 79 -17.35 -3.27 1.58
CA ALA A 79 -16.44 -3.91 2.53
C ALA A 79 -17.18 -4.80 3.55
N GLY A 80 -18.45 -4.54 3.84
CA GLY A 80 -19.24 -5.39 4.75
C GLY A 80 -19.55 -6.73 4.12
N GLU A 81 -19.90 -6.75 2.83
CA GLU A 81 -20.10 -7.98 2.07
C GLU A 81 -18.79 -8.77 1.93
N TYR A 82 -17.67 -8.08 1.69
CA TYR A 82 -16.35 -8.72 1.61
C TYR A 82 -15.90 -9.31 2.95
N LEU A 83 -16.05 -8.59 4.06
CA LEU A 83 -15.67 -9.07 5.40
C LEU A 83 -16.56 -10.22 5.88
N ALA A 84 -17.75 -10.38 5.32
CA ALA A 84 -18.62 -11.53 5.59
C ALA A 84 -18.14 -12.83 4.91
N MET A 85 -17.15 -12.77 4.01
CA MET A 85 -16.58 -13.96 3.38
C MET A 85 -15.86 -14.84 4.40
N ASP A 86 -16.00 -16.16 4.26
CA ASP A 86 -15.40 -17.15 5.17
C ASP A 86 -13.89 -16.96 5.37
N GLU A 87 -13.18 -16.59 4.30
CA GLU A 87 -11.73 -16.36 4.31
C GLU A 87 -11.29 -15.12 5.10
N LEU A 88 -12.21 -14.19 5.39
CA LEU A 88 -11.93 -12.95 6.12
C LEU A 88 -12.58 -12.90 7.51
N LYS A 89 -13.16 -14.00 8.00
CA LYS A 89 -13.83 -14.06 9.31
C LYS A 89 -12.95 -13.64 10.50
N CYS A 90 -11.63 -13.78 10.37
CA CYS A 90 -10.65 -13.37 11.39
C CYS A 90 -10.43 -11.85 11.44
N PHE A 91 -10.90 -11.10 10.43
CA PHE A 91 -10.87 -9.64 10.45
C PHE A 91 -12.02 -9.10 11.31
N PRO A 92 -11.76 -8.20 12.25
CA PRO A 92 -12.81 -7.57 13.03
C PRO A 92 -13.59 -6.58 12.13
N SER A 93 -14.82 -6.26 12.54
CA SER A 93 -15.68 -5.32 11.82
C SER A 93 -15.01 -3.96 11.60
N GLU A 94 -14.11 -3.55 12.48
CA GLU A 94 -13.35 -2.31 12.47
C GLU A 94 -12.41 -2.18 11.26
N THR A 95 -12.25 -3.24 10.46
CA THR A 95 -11.43 -3.26 9.23
C THR A 95 -11.85 -2.18 8.21
N PHE A 96 -13.08 -1.67 8.26
CA PHE A 96 -13.53 -0.51 7.48
C PHE A 96 -12.63 0.73 7.65
N ILE A 97 -11.94 0.85 8.78
CA ILE A 97 -11.00 1.95 9.03
C ILE A 97 -9.92 2.04 7.95
N LEU A 98 -9.51 0.91 7.34
CA LEU A 98 -8.53 0.90 6.26
C LEU A 98 -9.06 1.63 5.02
N ASN A 99 -10.31 1.33 4.61
CA ASN A 99 -10.93 1.95 3.44
C ASN A 99 -11.15 3.46 3.64
N ARG A 100 -11.65 3.85 4.82
CA ARG A 100 -11.84 5.26 5.16
C ARG A 100 -10.50 6.01 5.18
N SER A 101 -9.45 5.36 5.67
CA SER A 101 -8.13 5.97 5.76
C SER A 101 -7.45 6.11 4.39
N LEU A 102 -7.66 5.17 3.47
CA LEU A 102 -7.16 5.25 2.09
C LEU A 102 -7.67 6.51 1.36
N GLY A 103 -8.91 6.92 1.60
CA GLY A 103 -9.47 8.16 1.04
C GLY A 103 -8.74 9.43 1.46
N ARG A 104 -8.04 9.41 2.62
CA ARG A 104 -7.29 10.57 3.15
C ARG A 104 -5.82 10.58 2.76
N LEU A 105 -5.28 9.49 2.22
CA LEU A 105 -3.85 9.36 1.98
C LEU A 105 -3.33 10.33 0.91
N ALA A 106 -4.12 10.60 -0.13
CA ALA A 106 -3.79 11.61 -1.13
C ALA A 106 -3.73 13.02 -0.53
N GLN A 107 -4.65 13.35 0.38
CA GLN A 107 -4.63 14.61 1.13
C GLN A 107 -3.36 14.72 1.98
N PHE A 108 -3.04 13.69 2.79
CA PHE A 108 -1.82 13.71 3.62
C PHE A 108 -0.56 13.87 2.77
N ASN A 109 -0.50 13.21 1.60
CA ASN A 109 0.61 13.36 0.69
C ASN A 109 0.81 14.83 0.25
N ALA A 110 -0.26 15.50 -0.16
CA ALA A 110 -0.25 16.89 -0.59
C ALA A 110 0.09 17.86 0.56
N GLU A 111 -0.43 17.59 1.76
CA GLU A 111 -0.14 18.38 2.96
C GLU A 111 1.32 18.22 3.40
N VAL A 112 1.84 16.99 3.45
CA VAL A 112 3.25 16.71 3.74
C VAL A 112 4.16 17.40 2.72
N ARG A 113 3.81 17.37 1.43
CA ARG A 113 4.55 18.10 0.39
C ARG A 113 4.56 19.60 0.66
N THR A 114 3.40 20.19 0.93
CA THR A 114 3.26 21.63 1.25
C THR A 114 4.13 22.03 2.43
N ILE A 115 4.10 21.24 3.52
CA ILE A 115 4.93 21.45 4.71
C ILE A 115 6.42 21.41 4.35
N ARG A 116 6.85 20.43 3.56
CA ARG A 116 8.27 20.27 3.19
C ARG A 116 8.78 21.40 2.31
N MET A 117 7.93 21.97 1.44
CA MET A 117 8.32 23.09 0.57
C MET A 117 8.48 24.39 1.37
N ASN A 118 7.61 24.65 2.36
CA ASN A 118 7.67 25.87 3.18
C ASN A 118 7.54 25.54 4.68
N PRO A 119 8.56 24.92 5.32
CA PRO A 119 8.46 24.44 6.70
C PRO A 119 8.18 25.53 7.73
N ASN A 120 8.75 26.72 7.54
CA ASN A 120 8.60 27.82 8.50
C ASN A 120 7.18 28.39 8.53
N GLU A 121 6.49 28.37 7.40
CA GLU A 121 5.13 28.90 7.22
C GLU A 121 4.05 27.89 7.63
N ASN A 122 4.37 26.59 7.61
CA ASN A 122 3.40 25.50 7.76
C ASN A 122 3.47 24.76 9.11
N LYS A 123 3.96 25.41 10.18
CA LYS A 123 4.08 24.79 11.51
C LYS A 123 2.74 24.30 12.07
N GLU A 124 1.69 25.11 11.97
CA GLU A 124 0.36 24.75 12.47
C GLU A 124 -0.26 23.62 11.65
N LEU A 125 -0.09 23.66 10.32
CA LEU A 125 -0.50 22.58 9.42
C LEU A 125 0.22 21.27 9.80
N SER A 126 1.53 21.31 10.03
CA SER A 126 2.29 20.13 10.46
C SER A 126 1.77 19.52 11.76
N ALA A 127 1.47 20.33 12.77
CA ALA A 127 0.90 19.83 14.03
C ALA A 127 -0.46 19.15 13.83
N SER A 128 -1.33 19.76 13.00
CA SER A 128 -2.64 19.18 12.65
C SER A 128 -2.52 17.86 11.89
N VAL A 129 -1.60 17.80 10.91
CA VAL A 129 -1.32 16.61 10.10
C VAL A 129 -0.73 15.50 10.96
N LEU A 130 0.25 15.80 11.84
CA LEU A 130 0.83 14.83 12.77
C LEU A 130 -0.22 14.21 13.70
N CYS A 131 -1.13 15.04 14.22
CA CYS A 131 -2.25 14.58 15.03
C CYS A 131 -3.14 13.62 14.22
N SER A 132 -3.59 14.06 13.03
CA SER A 132 -4.43 13.25 12.14
C SER A 132 -3.79 11.93 11.71
N LEU A 133 -2.50 11.93 11.38
CA LEU A 133 -1.76 10.72 11.02
C LEU A 133 -1.69 9.76 12.20
N SER A 134 -1.40 10.27 13.40
CA SER A 134 -1.30 9.46 14.62
C SER A 134 -2.64 8.85 15.03
N ASP A 135 -3.73 9.60 14.89
CA ASP A 135 -5.09 9.15 15.21
C ASP A 135 -5.56 8.02 14.27
N LEU A 136 -5.03 7.95 13.05
CA LEU A 136 -5.28 6.86 12.12
C LEU A 136 -4.31 5.69 12.30
N GLU A 137 -3.04 5.96 12.61
CA GLU A 137 -2.00 4.93 12.71
C GLU A 137 -2.27 3.97 13.87
N ARG A 138 -2.62 4.46 15.06
CA ARG A 138 -2.78 3.59 16.25
C ARG A 138 -3.92 2.58 16.11
N PRO A 139 -5.13 2.95 15.65
CA PRO A 139 -6.19 1.98 15.41
C PRO A 139 -5.80 0.93 14.36
N ILE A 140 -5.09 1.35 13.30
CA ILE A 140 -4.63 0.44 12.23
C ILE A 140 -3.57 -0.53 12.77
N ALA A 141 -2.61 -0.05 13.55
CA ALA A 141 -1.63 -0.90 14.23
C ALA A 141 -2.30 -1.95 15.13
N THR A 142 -3.30 -1.52 15.89
CA THR A 142 -4.09 -2.39 16.78
C THR A 142 -4.86 -3.44 15.98
N LEU A 143 -5.50 -3.03 14.90
CA LEU A 143 -6.21 -3.91 13.96
C LEU A 143 -5.27 -4.97 13.39
N ILE A 144 -4.13 -4.56 12.82
CA ILE A 144 -3.14 -5.47 12.24
C ILE A 144 -2.66 -6.47 13.28
N HIS A 145 -2.32 -6.02 14.49
CA HIS A 145 -1.87 -6.91 15.55
C HIS A 145 -2.94 -7.92 15.94
N THR A 146 -4.16 -7.44 16.23
CA THR A 146 -5.27 -8.30 16.67
C THR A 146 -5.65 -9.33 15.60
N THR A 147 -5.74 -8.91 14.33
CA THR A 147 -6.02 -9.83 13.21
C THR A 147 -4.90 -10.85 13.03
N THR A 148 -3.64 -10.44 13.18
CA THR A 148 -2.48 -11.36 13.05
C THR A 148 -2.51 -12.44 14.14
N GLU A 149 -2.71 -12.04 15.40
CA GLU A 149 -2.80 -12.97 16.54
C GLU A 149 -3.98 -13.92 16.39
N ALA A 150 -5.15 -13.41 16.01
CA ALA A 150 -6.33 -14.23 15.79
C ALA A 150 -6.13 -15.25 14.66
N ALA A 151 -5.50 -14.83 13.55
CA ALA A 151 -5.25 -15.70 12.41
C ALA A 151 -4.14 -16.75 12.69
N LEU A 152 -3.13 -16.42 13.51
CA LEU A 152 -2.16 -17.39 14.02
C LEU A 152 -2.86 -18.44 14.90
N ALA A 153 -3.72 -17.99 15.83
CA ALA A 153 -4.46 -18.90 16.72
C ALA A 153 -5.44 -19.81 15.96
N ALA A 154 -6.05 -19.31 14.87
CA ALA A 154 -6.95 -20.06 14.01
C ALA A 154 -6.22 -20.97 13.01
N GLY A 155 -4.90 -20.82 12.83
CA GLY A 155 -4.12 -21.54 11.83
C GLY A 155 -4.29 -21.04 10.39
N ASP A 156 -4.83 -19.83 10.21
CA ASP A 156 -4.91 -19.16 8.91
C ASP A 156 -3.57 -18.51 8.51
N ILE A 157 -2.74 -18.17 9.51
CA ILE A 157 -1.32 -17.87 9.38
C ILE A 157 -0.55 -18.98 10.09
N ILE A 158 0.47 -19.52 9.42
CA ILE A 158 1.43 -20.46 9.98
C ILE A 158 2.79 -19.77 10.00
N ASP A 159 3.38 -19.64 11.18
CA ASP A 159 4.75 -19.16 11.36
C ASP A 159 5.72 -20.35 11.23
N GLU A 160 6.55 -20.33 10.19
CA GLU A 160 7.49 -21.41 9.85
C GLU A 160 8.94 -20.94 9.88
N ILE A 161 9.85 -21.81 10.35
CA ILE A 161 11.29 -21.55 10.29
C ILE A 161 11.72 -21.52 8.83
N ASP A 162 12.40 -20.44 8.43
CA ASP A 162 12.84 -20.23 7.05
C ASP A 162 14.22 -19.60 7.03
N ALA A 163 15.22 -20.43 6.72
CA ALA A 163 16.62 -20.01 6.62
C ALA A 163 16.89 -19.03 5.47
N THR A 164 15.97 -18.91 4.52
CA THR A 164 16.09 -17.93 3.42
C THR A 164 15.53 -16.57 3.80
N SER A 165 14.63 -16.52 4.79
CA SER A 165 14.08 -15.26 5.30
C SER A 165 15.15 -14.46 6.03
N VAL A 166 15.13 -13.14 5.81
CA VAL A 166 15.99 -12.20 6.54
C VAL A 166 15.75 -12.22 8.07
N LEU A 167 14.56 -12.67 8.50
CA LEU A 167 14.18 -12.78 9.91
C LEU A 167 14.29 -14.21 10.46
N GLY A 168 14.74 -15.18 9.65
CA GLY A 168 14.87 -16.59 10.03
C GLY A 168 13.55 -17.37 10.14
N HIS A 169 12.42 -16.70 9.92
CA HIS A 169 11.08 -17.28 9.88
C HIS A 169 10.24 -16.58 8.81
N SER A 170 9.13 -17.19 8.40
CA SER A 170 8.21 -16.64 7.40
C SER A 170 6.78 -17.04 7.69
N PHE A 171 5.84 -16.29 7.10
CA PHE A 171 4.42 -16.58 7.20
C PHE A 171 3.95 -17.35 5.99
N HIS A 172 3.29 -18.48 6.23
CA HIS A 172 2.45 -19.15 5.26
C HIS A 172 0.99 -18.82 5.52
N PHE A 173 0.27 -18.39 4.49
CA PHE A 173 -1.15 -18.02 4.60
C PHE A 173 -2.02 -19.08 3.95
N ARG A 174 -3.13 -19.42 4.60
CA ARG A 174 -4.11 -20.36 4.05
C ARG A 174 -4.86 -19.79 2.84
N SER A 175 -5.10 -18.47 2.83
CA SER A 175 -5.72 -17.75 1.72
C SER A 175 -4.79 -16.64 1.20
N PRO A 176 -4.46 -16.62 -0.11
CA PRO A 176 -3.79 -15.49 -0.74
C PRO A 176 -4.59 -14.19 -0.63
N PHE A 177 -5.91 -14.28 -0.60
CA PHE A 177 -6.78 -13.12 -0.45
C PHE A 177 -6.68 -12.52 0.95
N PHE A 178 -6.69 -13.36 2.00
CA PHE A 178 -6.40 -12.92 3.37
C PHE A 178 -5.04 -12.21 3.47
N ALA A 179 -3.99 -12.81 2.89
CA ALA A 179 -2.65 -12.24 2.86
C ALA A 179 -2.65 -10.85 2.19
N HIS A 180 -3.40 -10.68 1.11
CA HIS A 180 -3.53 -9.41 0.40
C HIS A 180 -4.20 -8.31 1.24
N VAL A 181 -5.29 -8.62 1.92
CA VAL A 181 -5.99 -7.64 2.78
C VAL A 181 -5.11 -7.22 3.95
N LEU A 182 -4.47 -8.18 4.63
CA LEU A 182 -3.58 -7.88 5.75
C LEU A 182 -2.35 -7.07 5.29
N ALA A 183 -1.79 -7.43 4.13
CA ALA A 183 -0.72 -6.68 3.50
C ALA A 183 -1.09 -5.23 3.19
N GLY A 184 -2.33 -4.98 2.73
CA GLY A 184 -2.85 -3.63 2.51
C GLY A 184 -2.84 -2.78 3.78
N GLY A 185 -3.25 -3.38 4.91
CA GLY A 185 -3.19 -2.74 6.22
C GLY A 185 -1.77 -2.38 6.65
N ILE A 186 -0.83 -3.34 6.57
CA ILE A 186 0.57 -3.12 6.94
C ILE A 186 1.21 -2.05 6.03
N MET A 187 0.97 -2.11 4.73
CA MET A 187 1.45 -1.10 3.78
C MET A 187 0.97 0.30 4.20
N PHE A 188 -0.29 0.43 4.58
CA PHE A 188 -0.85 1.70 5.00
C PHE A 188 -0.19 2.22 6.28
N GLN A 189 0.01 1.34 7.27
CA GLN A 189 0.73 1.67 8.50
C GLN A 189 2.17 2.16 8.22
N ILE A 190 2.90 1.48 7.32
CA ILE A 190 4.25 1.87 6.88
C ILE A 190 4.24 3.30 6.33
N LEU A 191 3.27 3.64 5.47
CA LEU A 191 3.16 4.98 4.87
C LEU A 191 2.88 6.05 5.94
N LEU A 192 1.94 5.81 6.87
CA LEU A 192 1.62 6.75 7.94
C LEU A 192 2.84 7.00 8.84
N LEU A 193 3.48 5.93 9.33
CA LEU A 193 4.65 6.03 10.20
C LEU A 193 5.82 6.75 9.52
N ARG A 194 6.01 6.51 8.21
CA ARG A 194 7.03 7.21 7.43
C ARG A 194 6.75 8.69 7.33
N MET A 195 5.50 9.09 7.05
CA MET A 195 5.10 10.50 7.01
C MET A 195 5.29 11.17 8.38
N ILE A 196 4.88 10.52 9.48
CA ILE A 196 5.07 11.02 10.85
C ILE A 196 6.56 11.26 11.13
N TYR A 197 7.41 10.27 10.82
CA TYR A 197 8.85 10.37 11.00
C TYR A 197 9.45 11.52 10.19
N ASP A 198 9.09 11.63 8.91
CA ASP A 198 9.63 12.66 8.02
C ASP A 198 9.20 14.08 8.44
N LEU A 199 7.98 14.27 8.97
CA LEU A 199 7.56 15.54 9.55
C LEU A 199 8.33 15.87 10.84
N GLY A 200 8.60 14.86 11.68
CA GLY A 200 9.48 15.00 12.84
C GLY A 200 10.89 15.46 12.45
N VAL A 201 11.46 14.91 11.37
CA VAL A 201 12.76 15.34 10.82
C VAL A 201 12.74 16.82 10.42
N VAL A 202 11.69 17.27 9.72
CA VAL A 202 11.58 18.66 9.20
C VAL A 202 11.67 19.69 10.32
N TYR A 203 11.11 19.39 11.50
CA TYR A 203 11.09 20.32 12.64
C TYR A 203 12.09 19.98 13.75
N GLY A 204 12.99 19.02 13.52
CA GLY A 204 13.99 18.61 14.52
C GLY A 204 13.39 17.88 15.75
N GLN A 205 12.20 17.30 15.60
CA GLN A 205 11.45 16.57 16.62
C GLN A 205 11.50 15.06 16.33
N LEU A 206 12.71 14.50 16.30
CA LEU A 206 12.89 13.07 16.01
C LEU A 206 12.36 12.21 17.17
N ASP A 207 11.38 11.37 16.86
CA ASP A 207 10.90 10.33 17.76
C ASP A 207 11.48 8.96 17.33
N ALA A 208 12.46 8.46 18.11
CA ALA A 208 13.06 7.15 17.88
C ALA A 208 12.03 6.02 17.96
N GLY A 209 10.97 6.18 18.75
CA GLY A 209 9.85 5.24 18.84
C GLY A 209 9.05 5.14 17.54
N VAL A 210 8.83 6.25 16.83
CA VAL A 210 8.17 6.23 15.51
C VAL A 210 9.01 5.45 14.50
N TYR A 211 10.33 5.70 14.46
CA TYR A 211 11.20 4.98 13.54
C TYR A 211 11.28 3.47 13.85
N SER A 212 11.33 3.10 15.14
CA SER A 212 11.27 1.69 15.55
C SER A 212 9.99 1.04 15.04
N ARG A 213 8.82 1.64 15.31
CA ARG A 213 7.53 1.12 14.82
C ARG A 213 7.47 1.03 13.30
N TYR A 214 8.02 2.01 12.59
CA TYR A 214 8.12 1.98 11.13
C TYR A 214 8.92 0.77 10.65
N ARG A 215 10.09 0.54 11.25
CA ARG A 215 10.94 -0.60 10.91
C ARG A 215 10.30 -1.93 11.28
N ASP A 216 9.60 -2.03 12.41
CA ASP A 216 8.88 -3.22 12.83
C ASP A 216 7.75 -3.56 11.84
N ALA A 217 7.01 -2.55 11.36
CA ALA A 217 5.99 -2.74 10.32
C ALA A 217 6.61 -3.21 8.99
N CYS A 218 7.75 -2.65 8.58
CA CYS A 218 8.51 -3.13 7.41
C CYS A 218 8.96 -4.59 7.59
N ALA A 219 9.53 -4.92 8.74
CA ALA A 219 10.01 -6.26 9.06
C ALA A 219 8.88 -7.30 9.02
N ARG A 220 7.70 -6.95 9.56
CA ARG A 220 6.52 -7.82 9.49
C ARG A 220 6.13 -8.12 8.04
N PHE A 221 6.31 -7.17 7.12
CA PHE A 221 6.05 -7.40 5.70
C PHE A 221 7.07 -8.36 5.06
N TRP A 222 8.33 -8.37 5.54
CA TRP A 222 9.36 -9.26 5.00
C TRP A 222 9.05 -10.75 5.21
N LEU A 223 8.25 -11.08 6.25
CA LEU A 223 7.76 -12.43 6.50
C LEU A 223 6.90 -13.00 5.36
N TYR A 224 6.33 -12.13 4.52
CA TYR A 224 5.48 -12.53 3.39
C TYR A 224 6.30 -12.98 2.17
N ILE A 225 7.55 -12.54 2.05
CA ILE A 225 8.33 -12.67 0.81
C ILE A 225 8.51 -14.13 0.39
N PRO A 226 8.86 -15.07 1.30
CA PRO A 226 8.94 -16.48 0.94
C PRO A 226 7.60 -17.04 0.46
N TYR A 227 6.49 -16.65 1.07
CA TYR A 227 5.15 -17.03 0.62
C TYR A 227 4.82 -16.49 -0.77
N ILE A 228 5.14 -15.22 -1.04
CA ILE A 228 4.93 -14.59 -2.36
C ILE A 228 5.62 -15.40 -3.46
N SER A 229 6.82 -15.93 -3.20
CA SER A 229 7.55 -16.74 -4.18
C SER A 229 6.88 -18.07 -4.55
N LYS A 230 5.99 -18.58 -3.67
CA LYS A 230 5.23 -19.83 -3.84
C LYS A 230 3.89 -19.62 -4.55
N LEU A 231 3.44 -18.37 -4.70
CA LEU A 231 2.17 -18.02 -5.31
C LEU A 231 2.19 -18.09 -6.84
N ASP A 232 1.00 -18.20 -7.44
CA ASP A 232 0.83 -17.94 -8.85
C ASP A 232 1.19 -16.48 -9.19
N ALA A 233 1.53 -16.24 -10.45
CA ALA A 233 1.99 -14.94 -10.92
C ALA A 233 1.02 -13.80 -10.59
N MET A 234 -0.29 -14.07 -10.59
CA MET A 234 -1.29 -13.03 -10.35
C MET A 234 -1.40 -12.66 -8.88
N SER A 235 -1.42 -13.65 -7.99
CA SER A 235 -1.45 -13.39 -6.56
C SER A 235 -0.15 -12.77 -6.06
N ALA A 236 1.00 -13.19 -6.61
CA ALA A 236 2.31 -12.64 -6.26
C ALA A 236 2.43 -11.14 -6.59
N VAL A 237 1.95 -10.73 -7.78
CA VAL A 237 1.97 -9.32 -8.22
C VAL A 237 1.33 -8.36 -7.21
N ASN A 238 0.18 -8.74 -6.65
CA ASN A 238 -0.56 -7.87 -5.74
C ASN A 238 0.13 -7.65 -4.39
N LEU A 239 1.04 -8.55 -4.02
CA LEU A 239 1.77 -8.51 -2.76
C LEU A 239 3.17 -7.89 -2.90
N LEU A 240 3.72 -7.83 -4.12
CA LEU A 240 5.04 -7.27 -4.38
C LEU A 240 5.12 -5.75 -4.18
N GLY A 241 4.07 -5.00 -4.53
CA GLY A 241 4.06 -3.53 -4.39
C GLY A 241 4.38 -3.05 -2.98
N PRO A 242 3.68 -3.55 -1.95
CA PRO A 242 4.02 -3.29 -0.54
C PRO A 242 5.46 -3.68 -0.13
N VAL A 243 6.01 -4.78 -0.66
CA VAL A 243 7.41 -5.19 -0.37
C VAL A 243 8.37 -4.07 -0.76
N LEU A 244 8.19 -3.47 -1.94
CA LEU A 244 9.05 -2.40 -2.43
C LEU A 244 9.06 -1.18 -1.49
N LEU A 245 7.91 -0.83 -0.91
CA LEU A 245 7.80 0.25 0.07
C LEU A 245 8.57 -0.05 1.36
N SER A 246 8.62 -1.32 1.77
CA SER A 246 9.29 -1.73 3.01
C SER A 246 10.83 -1.74 2.92
N LEU A 247 11.40 -1.69 1.70
CA LEU A 247 12.86 -1.74 1.49
C LEU A 247 13.60 -0.55 2.09
N GLU A 248 12.95 0.59 2.26
CA GLU A 248 13.53 1.77 2.93
C GLU A 248 13.78 1.52 4.43
N GLY A 249 13.06 0.58 5.04
CA GLY A 249 13.26 0.17 6.44
C GLY A 249 14.45 -0.77 6.63
N ALA A 250 15.00 -1.35 5.55
CA ALA A 250 16.06 -2.36 5.59
C ALA A 250 17.46 -1.73 5.67
N ASN A 251 18.34 -2.35 6.46
CA ASN A 251 19.77 -2.05 6.42
C ASN A 251 20.42 -2.64 5.16
N LYS A 252 21.72 -2.38 4.95
CA LYS A 252 22.43 -2.79 3.73
C LYS A 252 22.42 -4.32 3.50
N ALA A 253 22.60 -5.12 4.55
CA ALA A 253 22.63 -6.58 4.45
C ALA A 253 21.23 -7.14 4.20
N GLU A 254 20.25 -6.67 4.96
CA GLU A 254 18.84 -7.03 4.81
C GLU A 254 18.35 -6.74 3.39
N LYS A 255 18.66 -5.54 2.88
CA LYS A 255 18.24 -5.11 1.55
C LYS A 255 18.79 -5.98 0.44
N ALA A 256 20.04 -6.44 0.53
CA ALA A 256 20.63 -7.35 -0.45
C ALA A 256 19.85 -8.68 -0.52
N VAL A 257 19.49 -9.24 0.64
CA VAL A 257 18.67 -10.48 0.70
C VAL A 257 17.28 -10.24 0.12
N LEU A 258 16.61 -9.17 0.54
CA LEU A 258 15.25 -8.84 0.12
C LEU A 258 15.16 -8.60 -1.40
N LEU A 259 16.09 -7.83 -1.97
CA LEU A 259 16.15 -7.57 -3.41
C LEU A 259 16.38 -8.87 -4.21
N SER A 260 17.28 -9.73 -3.73
CA SER A 260 17.55 -11.03 -4.36
C SER A 260 16.29 -11.91 -4.39
N GLN A 261 15.55 -11.97 -3.27
CA GLN A 261 14.29 -12.72 -3.18
C GLN A 261 13.21 -12.15 -4.10
N VAL A 262 13.06 -10.81 -4.15
CA VAL A 262 12.09 -10.15 -5.03
C VAL A 262 12.39 -10.43 -6.50
N LEU A 263 13.66 -10.37 -6.92
CA LEU A 263 14.08 -10.68 -8.29
C LEU A 263 13.87 -12.14 -8.67
N ALA A 264 13.84 -13.05 -7.70
CA ALA A 264 13.61 -14.48 -7.91
C ALA A 264 12.12 -14.81 -8.16
N VAL A 265 11.19 -13.90 -7.84
CA VAL A 265 9.76 -14.11 -8.08
C VAL A 265 9.48 -14.09 -9.59
N LYS A 266 8.99 -15.21 -10.14
CA LYS A 266 8.87 -15.43 -11.61
C LYS A 266 8.09 -14.33 -12.35
N CYS A 267 7.06 -13.75 -11.73
CA CYS A 267 6.22 -12.71 -12.33
C CYS A 267 6.82 -11.30 -12.29
N TYR A 268 7.99 -11.14 -11.66
CA TYR A 268 8.64 -9.85 -11.47
C TYR A 268 9.25 -9.29 -12.77
N ARG A 269 9.91 -10.14 -13.57
CA ARG A 269 10.69 -9.72 -14.75
C ARG A 269 9.94 -8.88 -15.82
N PRO A 270 8.67 -9.15 -16.18
CA PRO A 270 7.99 -8.33 -17.20
C PRO A 270 7.56 -6.94 -16.70
N ARG A 271 7.50 -6.70 -15.39
CA ARG A 271 6.94 -5.47 -14.80
C ARG A 271 7.97 -4.50 -14.23
N TYR A 272 9.13 -5.03 -13.83
CA TYR A 272 10.09 -4.30 -13.02
C TYR A 272 11.51 -4.48 -13.57
N PRO A 273 12.42 -3.52 -13.31
CA PRO A 273 13.79 -3.62 -13.79
C PRO A 273 14.50 -4.86 -13.23
N GLY A 274 15.25 -5.56 -14.08
CA GLY A 274 15.91 -6.82 -13.75
C GLY A 274 17.17 -6.71 -12.88
N GLY A 275 17.68 -5.50 -12.63
CA GLY A 275 18.87 -5.26 -11.82
C GLY A 275 18.56 -4.75 -10.41
N GLU A 276 19.23 -5.28 -9.40
CA GLU A 276 19.05 -4.91 -7.97
C GLU A 276 19.11 -3.39 -7.73
N LYS A 277 20.11 -2.70 -8.29
CA LYS A 277 20.27 -1.25 -8.14
C LYS A 277 19.12 -0.45 -8.73
N GLN A 278 18.62 -0.89 -9.88
CA GLN A 278 17.52 -0.21 -10.58
C GLN A 278 16.20 -0.45 -9.83
N LEU A 279 16.01 -1.67 -9.32
CA LEU A 279 14.87 -2.01 -8.46
C LEU A 279 14.90 -1.19 -7.18
N GLU A 280 16.04 -1.10 -6.49
CA GLU A 280 16.18 -0.30 -5.28
C GLU A 280 15.84 1.18 -5.56
N ALA A 281 16.41 1.77 -6.62
CA ALA A 281 16.14 3.15 -6.98
C ALA A 281 14.65 3.38 -7.29
N MET A 282 14.02 2.46 -8.01
CA MET A 282 12.58 2.51 -8.31
C MET A 282 11.74 2.40 -7.03
N ALA A 283 12.07 1.47 -6.13
CA ALA A 283 11.37 1.25 -4.87
C ALA A 283 11.45 2.47 -3.94
N ILE A 284 12.64 3.06 -3.79
CA ILE A 284 12.85 4.29 -3.02
C ILE A 284 12.06 5.45 -3.65
N SER A 285 12.18 5.64 -4.97
CA SER A 285 11.43 6.69 -5.67
C SER A 285 9.93 6.53 -5.46
N PHE A 286 9.40 5.31 -5.57
CA PHE A 286 8.00 5.01 -5.33
C PHE A 286 7.58 5.34 -3.89
N ALA A 287 8.36 4.94 -2.89
CA ALA A 287 8.09 5.27 -1.49
C ALA A 287 8.09 6.78 -1.23
N MET A 288 9.04 7.51 -1.83
CA MET A 288 9.10 8.96 -1.72
C MET A 288 7.89 9.65 -2.34
N HIS A 289 7.42 9.20 -3.52
CA HIS A 289 6.18 9.69 -4.13
C HIS A 289 4.97 9.43 -3.24
N ARG A 290 4.86 8.24 -2.65
CA ARG A 290 3.74 7.85 -1.77
C ARG A 290 3.70 8.61 -0.45
N THR A 291 4.79 9.26 -0.06
CA THR A 291 4.94 9.96 1.23
C THR A 291 5.14 11.47 1.11
N GLY A 292 4.89 12.05 -0.06
CA GLY A 292 4.97 13.50 -0.29
C GLY A 292 6.40 14.06 -0.27
N ARG A 293 7.42 13.21 -0.41
CA ARG A 293 8.85 13.60 -0.36
C ARG A 293 9.39 14.12 -1.70
N ILE A 294 8.67 13.93 -2.80
CA ILE A 294 9.04 14.41 -4.13
C ILE A 294 8.10 15.56 -4.53
N PRO A 295 8.63 16.72 -4.98
CA PRO A 295 7.84 17.79 -5.60
C PRO A 295 7.23 17.32 -6.92
N ASP A 296 6.02 17.78 -7.27
CA ASP A 296 5.47 17.49 -8.59
C ASP A 296 6.36 18.08 -9.68
N ALA A 297 6.69 17.28 -10.68
CA ALA A 297 7.39 17.74 -11.89
C ALA A 297 6.55 18.73 -12.75
N HIS A 298 5.34 19.07 -12.31
CA HIS A 298 4.38 19.89 -13.04
C HIS A 298 4.14 21.29 -12.44
N GLY A 299 4.99 21.73 -11.51
CA GLY A 299 4.98 23.11 -10.99
C GLY A 299 5.68 24.15 -11.89
N GLY A 300 5.68 23.96 -13.21
CA GLY A 300 6.23 24.89 -14.20
C GLY A 300 5.17 25.31 -15.20
N GLY A 301 4.37 26.30 -14.81
CA GLY A 301 3.48 27.08 -15.68
C GLY A 301 3.66 28.55 -15.36
#